data_AF-A0A937NAK7-F1
#
_entry.id   AF-A0A937NAK7-F1
#
_cell.length_a   1.000
_cell.length_b   1.000
_cell.length_c   1.000
_cell.angle_alpha   90.00
_cell.angle_beta   90.00
_cell.angle_gamma   90.00
#
_symmetry.space_group_name_H-M   'P 1'
#
loop_
_entity.id
_entity.type
_entity.pdbx_description
1 polymer ?
#
loop_
_entity_poly.entity_id
_entity_poly.type
_entity_poly.pdbx_seq_one_letter_code
_entity_poly.pdbx_strand_id
1 'polypeptide(L)' 'MIEIEDICDPEWAEWYRLTPEQRWTETQKLWDTYLALGGSLDPEPDTQSPFFDEQEWRELFAHGRTSVRVVRRSGV' A
#
# COMPACT_ATOMS: atom_id res chain seq x y z
N MET A 1 -0.28 -27.15 22.28
CA MET A 1 -0.02 -26.52 20.98
C MET A 1 -1.14 -25.53 20.79
N ILE A 2 -0.81 -24.28 20.49
CA ILE A 2 -1.82 -23.25 20.22
C ILE A 2 -2.17 -23.38 18.75
N GLU A 3 -3.45 -23.50 18.44
CA GLU A 3 -3.95 -23.55 17.06
C GLU A 3 -4.27 -22.12 16.58
N ILE A 4 -4.39 -21.93 15.27
CA ILE A 4 -4.64 -20.60 14.68
C ILE A 4 -6.02 -20.07 15.12
N GLU A 5 -7.00 -20.96 15.27
CA GLU A 5 -8.36 -20.67 15.74
C GLU A 5 -8.40 -20.15 17.18
N ASP A 6 -7.38 -20.43 17.99
CA ASP A 6 -7.33 -19.93 19.36
C ASP A 6 -7.01 -18.42 19.41
N ILE A 7 -6.53 -17.85 18.29
CA ILE A 7 -6.03 -16.47 18.20
C ILE A 7 -6.80 -15.64 17.17
N CYS A 8 -7.29 -16.27 16.10
CA CYS A 8 -7.88 -15.58 14.96
C CYS A 8 -9.31 -16.05 14.70
N ASP A 9 -10.13 -15.16 14.15
CA ASP A 9 -11.46 -15.52 13.66
C ASP A 9 -11.36 -16.59 12.56
N PRO A 10 -12.42 -17.40 12.36
CA PRO A 10 -12.41 -18.52 11.41
C PRO A 10 -12.00 -18.13 9.99
N GLU A 11 -12.45 -16.97 9.50
CA GLU A 11 -12.11 -16.45 8.16
C GLU A 11 -10.60 -16.20 8.02
N TRP A 12 -9.97 -15.63 9.05
CA TRP A 12 -8.53 -15.41 9.09
C TRP A 12 -7.77 -16.73 9.21
N ALA A 13 -8.27 -17.67 10.01
CA ALA A 13 -7.65 -18.99 10.14
C ALA A 13 -7.68 -19.77 8.81
N GLU A 14 -8.79 -19.70 8.07
CA GLU A 14 -8.89 -20.24 6.71
C GLU A 14 -7.90 -19.58 5.76
N TRP A 15 -7.80 -18.25 5.78
CA TRP A 15 -6.82 -17.51 4.99
C TRP A 15 -5.38 -17.94 5.27
N TYR A 16 -5.00 -18.14 6.54
CA TYR A 16 -3.64 -18.55 6.91
C TYR A 16 -3.31 -19.99 6.54
N ARG A 17 -4.31 -20.85 6.34
CA ARG A 17 -4.10 -22.21 5.83
C ARG A 17 -3.83 -22.27 4.33
N LEU A 18 -4.18 -21.22 3.59
CA LEU A 18 -3.92 -21.18 2.15
C LEU A 18 -2.43 -21.13 1.85
N THR A 19 -2.02 -21.91 0.85
CA THR A 19 -0.68 -21.81 0.27
C THR A 19 -0.46 -20.43 -0.34
N PRO A 20 0.80 -19.99 -0.53
CA PRO A 20 1.08 -18.72 -1.20
C PRO A 20 0.42 -18.57 -2.58
N GLU A 21 0.35 -19.65 -3.37
CA GLU A 21 -0.28 -19.65 -4.69
C GLU A 21 -1.81 -19.46 -4.60
N GLN A 22 -2.45 -20.14 -3.65
CA GLN A 22 -3.89 -19.97 -3.41
C GLN A 22 -4.19 -18.55 -2.93
N ARG A 23 -3.41 -18.01 -1.99
CA ARG A 23 -3.57 -16.62 -1.53
C ARG A 23 -3.39 -15.64 -2.68
N TRP A 24 -2.42 -15.87 -3.56
CA TRP A 24 -2.24 -15.03 -4.74
C TRP A 24 -3.50 -15.04 -5.62
N THR A 25 -4.07 -16.21 -5.88
CA THR A 25 -5.30 -16.35 -6.67
C THR A 25 -6.48 -15.62 -6.05
N GLU A 26 -6.70 -15.74 -4.74
CA GLU A 26 -7.76 -15.01 -4.04
C GLU A 26 -7.53 -13.49 -4.06
N THR A 27 -6.29 -13.05 -3.86
CA THR A 27 -5.92 -11.62 -3.99
C THR A 27 -6.21 -11.08 -5.38
N GLN A 28 -5.97 -11.86 -6.45
CA GLN A 28 -6.27 -11.42 -7.82
C GLN A 28 -7.78 -11.17 -8.04
N LYS A 29 -8.66 -11.97 -7.43
CA LYS A 29 -10.12 -11.72 -7.53
C LYS A 29 -10.52 -10.39 -6.89
N LEU A 30 -9.93 -10.08 -5.73
CA LEU A 30 -10.14 -8.81 -5.04
C LEU A 30 -9.54 -7.64 -5.84
N TRP A 31 -8.42 -7.88 -6.49
CA TRP A 31 -7.73 -6.90 -7.32
C TRP A 31 -8.58 -6.40 -8.48
N ASP A 32 -9.24 -7.31 -9.22
CA ASP A 32 -10.15 -6.94 -10.31
C ASP A 32 -11.31 -6.06 -9.81
N THR A 33 -11.83 -6.38 -8.62
CA THR A 33 -12.91 -5.60 -7.99
C THR A 33 -12.43 -4.22 -7.57
N TYR A 34 -11.25 -4.14 -6.95
CA TYR A 34 -10.61 -2.89 -6.56
C TYR A 34 -10.43 -1.95 -7.76
N LEU A 35 -9.93 -2.47 -8.89
CA LEU A 35 -9.78 -1.70 -10.12
C LEU A 35 -11.14 -1.29 -10.71
N ALA A 36 -12.14 -2.17 -10.70
CA ALA A 36 -13.48 -1.87 -11.20
C ALA A 36 -14.16 -0.74 -10.39
N LEU A 37 -13.82 -0.59 -9.11
CA LEU A 37 -14.28 0.49 -8.24
C LEU A 37 -13.46 1.78 -8.37
N GLY A 38 -12.49 1.84 -9.30
CA GLY A 38 -11.62 3.01 -9.50
C GLY A 38 -10.46 3.10 -8.51
N GLY A 39 -10.11 2.00 -7.83
CA GLY A 39 -8.98 1.95 -6.92
C GLY A 39 -7.66 2.28 -7.62
N SER A 40 -6.84 3.10 -6.98
CA SER A 40 -5.48 3.46 -7.42
C SER A 40 -4.46 3.20 -6.33
N LEU A 41 -3.31 2.62 -6.71
CA LEU A 41 -2.18 2.39 -5.79
C LEU A 41 -1.44 3.67 -5.42
N ASP A 42 -1.76 4.79 -6.07
CA ASP A 42 -1.23 6.09 -5.66
C ASP A 42 -1.96 6.51 -4.38
N PRO A 43 -1.26 6.61 -3.23
CA PRO A 43 -1.91 7.02 -2.00
C PRO A 43 -2.42 8.45 -2.15
N GLU A 44 -3.69 8.65 -1.85
CA GLU A 44 -4.22 10.00 -1.67
C GLU A 44 -3.45 10.68 -0.52
N PRO A 45 -3.10 11.98 -0.63
CA PRO A 45 -2.43 12.67 0.45
C PRO A 45 -3.23 12.57 1.75
N ASP A 46 -2.55 12.20 2.83
CA ASP A 46 -3.09 12.35 4.18
C ASP A 46 -3.12 13.85 4.54
N THR A 47 -4.23 14.50 4.19
CA THR A 47 -4.46 15.92 4.50
C THR A 47 -4.55 16.23 5.99
N GLN A 48 -4.69 15.20 6.84
CA GLN A 48 -4.75 15.33 8.30
C GLN A 48 -3.38 15.16 8.96
N SER A 49 -2.35 14.82 8.17
CA SER A 49 -0.99 14.73 8.67
C SER A 49 -0.48 16.11 9.09
N PRO A 50 0.16 16.24 10.27
CA PRO A 50 0.81 17.50 10.66
C PRO A 50 1.98 17.90 9.74
N PHE A 51 2.38 17.01 8.83
CA PHE A 51 3.41 17.25 7.81
C PHE A 51 2.85 17.49 6.41
N PHE A 52 1.52 17.53 6.25
CA PHE A 52 0.92 17.82 4.95
C PHE A 52 1.03 19.31 4.60
N ASP A 53 1.55 19.60 3.41
CA ASP A 53 1.59 20.93 2.83
C ASP A 53 1.02 20.85 1.40
N GLU A 54 -0.14 21.50 1.20
CA GLU A 54 -0.86 21.51 -0.08
C GLU A 54 -0.03 22.15 -1.20
N GLN A 55 0.85 23.10 -0.90
CA GLN A 55 1.66 23.80 -1.89
C GLN A 55 2.87 22.97 -2.36
N GLU A 56 3.37 22.09 -1.49
CA GLU A 56 4.48 21.17 -1.79
C GLU A 56 3.99 19.81 -2.30
N TRP A 57 2.72 19.46 -2.09
CA TRP A 57 2.16 18.19 -2.53
C TRP A 57 2.12 18.06 -4.06
N ARG A 58 2.54 16.89 -4.55
CA ARG A 58 2.53 16.52 -5.98
C ARG A 58 2.31 15.00 -6.09
N GLU A 59 1.62 14.57 -7.14
CA GLU A 59 1.52 13.15 -7.51
C GLU A 59 2.92 12.54 -7.61
N LEU A 60 3.18 11.51 -6.80
CA LEU A 60 4.44 10.79 -6.83
C LEU A 60 4.33 9.74 -7.92
N PHE A 61 5.24 9.74 -8.90
CA PHE A 61 5.29 8.67 -9.89
C PHE A 61 5.47 7.33 -9.17
N ALA A 62 4.50 6.42 -9.36
CA ALA A 62 4.47 5.06 -8.78
C ALA A 62 5.76 4.24 -8.97
N HIS A 63 6.62 4.65 -9.91
CA HIS A 63 7.95 4.11 -10.11
C HIS A 63 9.03 5.15 -9.76
N GLY A 64 9.23 5.36 -8.45
CA GLY A 64 10.41 5.86 -7.74
C GLY A 64 11.57 6.45 -8.54
N ARG A 65 11.33 7.36 -9.47
CA ARG A 65 12.40 8.15 -10.05
C ARG A 65 12.81 9.14 -8.98
N THR A 66 14.03 8.94 -8.48
CA THR A 66 14.72 9.85 -7.57
C THR A 66 14.45 11.28 -8.04
N SER A 67 13.64 12.03 -7.29
CA SER A 67 13.53 13.47 -7.50
C SER A 67 14.94 14.01 -7.37
N VAL A 68 15.54 14.48 -8.46
CA VAL A 68 16.88 15.06 -8.44
C VAL A 68 16.77 16.34 -7.62
N ARG A 69 17.01 16.26 -6.30
CA ARG A 69 17.14 17.44 -5.46
C ARG A 69 18.43 18.13 -5.89
N VAL A 70 18.30 19.25 -6.58
CA VAL A 70 19.45 20.12 -6.87
C VAL A 70 19.96 20.66 -5.53
N VAL A 71 21.01 20.04 -5.00
CA VAL A 71 21.74 20.57 -3.85
C VAL A 71 22.39 21.87 -4.31
N ARG A 72 21.86 23.00 -3.83
CA ARG A 72 22.48 24.31 -4.04
C ARG A 72 23.85 24.26 -3.37
N ARG A 73 24.93 24.31 -4.17
CA ARG A 73 26.29 24.51 -3.66
C ARG A 73 26.35 25.92 -3.05
N SER A 74 26.04 26.03 -1.77
CA SER A 74 26.49 27.18 -0.98
C SER A 74 28.00 27.03 -0.84
N GLY A 75 28.76 27.98 -1.40
CA GLY A 75 30.23 27.97 -1.36
C GLY A 75 30.77 27.97 0.07
N VAL A 76 31.89 27.28 0.26
CA VAL A 76 32.78 27.43 1.42
C VAL A 76 33.49 28.77 1.34
#